data_AF-A0A2J6RYF3-F1
#
_entry.id   AF-A0A2J6RYF3-F1
#
_cell.length_a   1.000
_cell.length_b   1.000
_cell.length_c   1.000
_cell.angle_alpha   90.00
_cell.angle_beta   90.00
_cell.angle_gamma   90.00
#
_symmetry.space_group_name_H-M   'P 1'
#
loop_
_entity.id
_entity.type
_entity.pdbx_description
1 polymer ?
#
loop_
_entity_poly.entity_id
_entity_poly.type
_entity_poly.pdbx_seq_one_letter_code
_entity_poly.pdbx_strand_id
1 'polypeptide(L)'
;MAVLSNIQSLPLSTIAFYALTIYLTSKIATAVQRIFFHPLSRVPGPTICAISRLYEFWWDSLYEHGRLWSRMPKLHEKYGPIVRIGPNEVHIHDLEYFNELLSFRPLNKWAMTAHQFGISEALFGTEDYKHYTKKRAAFGNSFSRSSALKCQDLLNEHLDKACDIIKQRNVEGQTVDLAYIYRGAPADMFTELIFGKQFNFIDDEVSTRGLYDRKHEVLFGMFHLGRHIFFLIPLLLDLLWQQLKQAAGGPKPKWSMLGYLSWAKGTLKELQEELKDPSKTAESRKIKPVMATFMEANLSDSDKTIGALSQQGVAVWSGGWETVGTTVTLGTYEVLKNHKISDRLKSELKTAWPDIRQPPSMEALDASPYLTALIKESLRFTPPPGRLSRYNPTEVEHYKNYSFPPGTVISTSLSMVSRDPSIWGSDAEAFRPERWIGKENEDGKLDQWLVSFSKGTRVCPGLELAWVELRLLFAHIFRKFDLSIDEKANIGDDDILTYRDGFTGISKNWCQRLPVWAKPVSS
;
A
#
# COMPACT_ATOMS: atom_id res chain seq x y z
N MET A 1 58.08 -3.41 -6.03
CA MET A 1 57.99 -4.28 -7.23
C MET A 1 58.13 -5.77 -6.94
N ALA A 2 59.03 -6.22 -6.04
CA ALA A 2 59.22 -7.64 -5.72
C ALA A 2 58.02 -8.38 -5.07
N VAL A 3 57.14 -7.67 -4.34
CA VAL A 3 55.94 -8.28 -3.73
C VAL A 3 54.87 -8.58 -4.79
N LEU A 4 54.74 -7.74 -5.82
CA LEU A 4 53.76 -7.90 -6.89
C LEU A 4 54.14 -9.01 -7.87
N SER A 5 55.44 -9.20 -8.14
CA SER A 5 55.94 -10.31 -8.98
C SER A 5 55.72 -11.68 -8.33
N ASN A 6 55.76 -11.77 -7.01
CA ASN A 6 55.50 -13.00 -6.27
C ASN A 6 54.01 -13.34 -6.14
N ILE A 7 53.10 -12.37 -6.31
CA ILE A 7 51.66 -12.62 -6.33
C ILE A 7 51.24 -13.21 -7.69
N GLN A 8 51.90 -12.81 -8.78
CA GLN A 8 51.63 -13.33 -10.13
C GLN A 8 52.04 -14.80 -10.32
N SER A 9 52.94 -15.33 -9.46
CA SER A 9 53.39 -16.73 -9.51
C SER A 9 52.60 -17.68 -8.61
N LEU A 10 51.61 -17.19 -7.85
CA LEU A 10 50.80 -18.03 -6.98
C LEU A 10 49.73 -18.81 -7.78
N PRO A 11 49.47 -20.07 -7.42
CA PRO A 11 48.33 -20.80 -7.96
C PRO A 11 47.01 -20.06 -7.69
N LEU A 12 46.07 -20.11 -8.64
CA LEU A 12 44.75 -19.48 -8.51
C LEU A 12 44.00 -19.94 -7.24
N SER A 13 44.18 -21.21 -6.85
CA SER A 13 43.62 -21.77 -5.60
C SER A 13 44.15 -21.07 -4.35
N THR A 14 45.43 -20.74 -4.31
CA THR A 14 46.06 -20.01 -3.20
C THR A 14 45.56 -18.58 -3.12
N ILE A 15 45.44 -17.90 -4.28
CA ILE A 15 44.87 -16.55 -4.36
C ILE A 15 43.40 -16.56 -3.88
N ALA A 16 42.60 -17.53 -4.35
CA ALA A 16 41.22 -17.69 -3.94
C ALA A 16 41.08 -17.97 -2.44
N PHE A 17 41.95 -18.80 -1.87
CA PHE A 17 41.98 -19.09 -0.44
C PHE A 17 42.28 -17.85 0.40
N TYR A 18 43.30 -17.06 0.05
CA TYR A 18 43.60 -15.81 0.75
C TYR A 18 42.48 -14.79 0.61
N ALA A 19 41.91 -14.64 -0.59
CA ALA A 19 40.78 -13.74 -0.84
C ALA A 19 39.57 -14.13 0.02
N LEU A 20 39.21 -15.42 0.07
CA LEU A 20 38.13 -15.93 0.90
C LEU A 20 38.42 -15.72 2.39
N THR A 21 39.65 -15.97 2.83
CA THR A 21 40.06 -15.78 4.23
C THR A 21 39.96 -14.32 4.66
N ILE A 22 40.47 -13.39 3.85
CA ILE A 22 40.36 -11.94 4.08
C ILE A 22 38.88 -11.53 4.12
N TYR A 23 38.08 -12.02 3.17
CA TYR A 23 36.65 -11.74 3.12
C TYR A 23 35.95 -12.23 4.41
N LEU A 24 36.12 -13.49 4.81
CA LEU A 24 35.51 -14.05 6.01
C LEU A 24 35.96 -13.32 7.28
N THR A 25 37.26 -13.03 7.40
CA THR A 25 37.81 -12.27 8.53
C THR A 25 37.18 -10.88 8.61
N SER A 26 37.03 -10.19 7.48
CA SER A 26 36.36 -8.88 7.44
C SER A 26 34.89 -8.94 7.89
N LYS A 27 34.17 -10.03 7.56
CA LYS A 27 32.78 -10.23 7.97
C LYS A 27 32.67 -10.53 9.47
N ILE A 28 33.57 -11.35 10.01
CA ILE A 28 33.64 -11.62 11.45
C ILE A 28 33.98 -10.34 12.22
N ALA A 29 34.99 -9.58 11.79
CA ALA A 29 35.35 -8.30 12.40
C ALA A 29 34.17 -7.31 12.38
N THR A 30 33.45 -7.23 11.26
CA THR A 30 32.22 -6.42 11.15
C THR A 30 31.13 -6.89 12.11
N ALA A 31 30.93 -8.21 12.25
CA ALA A 31 29.94 -8.76 13.17
C ALA A 31 30.28 -8.43 14.63
N VAL A 32 31.53 -8.61 15.05
CA VAL A 32 32.02 -8.25 16.38
C VAL A 32 31.85 -6.75 16.63
N GLN A 33 32.25 -5.91 15.67
CA GLN A 33 32.06 -4.46 15.75
C GLN A 33 30.57 -4.11 15.95
N ARG A 34 29.67 -4.73 15.18
CA ARG A 34 28.24 -4.43 15.22
C ARG A 34 27.55 -4.89 16.50
N ILE A 35 28.00 -6.00 17.09
CA ILE A 35 27.44 -6.56 18.32
C ILE A 35 27.89 -5.73 19.52
N PHE A 36 29.20 -5.50 19.66
CA PHE A 36 29.77 -4.99 20.91
C PHE A 36 30.08 -3.49 20.90
N PHE A 37 30.43 -2.92 19.74
CA PHE A 37 30.96 -1.56 19.64
C PHE A 37 30.08 -0.61 18.83
N HIS A 38 29.00 -1.11 18.23
CA HIS A 38 28.03 -0.26 17.54
C HIS A 38 27.32 0.66 18.54
N PRO A 39 26.92 1.88 18.14
CA PRO A 39 26.09 2.76 18.98
C PRO A 39 24.80 2.09 19.48
N LEU A 40 24.27 1.13 18.72
CA LEU A 40 23.08 0.34 19.05
C LEU A 40 23.39 -0.97 19.81
N SER A 41 24.61 -1.18 20.31
CA SER A 41 25.01 -2.40 21.03
C SER A 41 24.22 -2.62 22.32
N ARG A 42 23.74 -1.53 22.95
CA ARG A 42 22.92 -1.57 24.18
C ARG A 42 21.43 -1.80 23.93
N VAL A 43 20.98 -1.70 22.67
CA VAL A 43 19.56 -1.90 22.34
C VAL A 43 19.27 -3.39 22.30
N PRO A 44 18.28 -3.89 23.06
CA PRO A 44 17.97 -5.32 23.10
C PRO A 44 17.38 -5.81 21.77
N GLY A 45 17.58 -7.09 21.44
CA GLY A 45 17.04 -7.70 20.24
C GLY A 45 17.79 -8.97 19.84
N PRO A 46 17.32 -9.70 18.81
CA PRO A 46 18.03 -10.87 18.32
C PRO A 46 19.44 -10.50 17.81
N THR A 47 20.48 -11.24 18.24
CA THR A 47 21.87 -10.95 17.86
C THR A 47 22.08 -10.95 16.34
N ILE A 48 21.34 -11.79 15.61
CA ILE A 48 21.41 -11.84 14.14
C ILE A 48 21.01 -10.50 13.49
N CYS A 49 20.08 -9.75 14.10
CA CYS A 49 19.66 -8.42 13.66
C CYS A 49 20.78 -7.38 13.84
N ALA A 50 21.61 -7.52 14.89
CA ALA A 50 22.78 -6.66 15.05
C ALA A 50 23.81 -6.91 13.94
N ILE A 51 24.00 -8.16 13.53
CA ILE A 51 25.00 -8.55 12.53
C ILE A 51 24.57 -8.16 11.12
N SER A 52 23.31 -8.43 10.74
CA SER A 52 22.85 -8.32 9.36
C SER A 52 21.32 -8.17 9.26
N ARG A 53 20.82 -7.94 8.04
CA ARG A 53 19.38 -7.97 7.74
C ARG A 53 18.90 -9.37 7.33
N LEU A 54 19.67 -10.43 7.64
CA LEU A 54 19.28 -11.82 7.34
C LEU A 54 18.02 -12.26 8.08
N TYR A 55 17.77 -11.72 9.27
CA TYR A 55 16.52 -11.99 9.99
C TYR A 55 15.30 -11.48 9.23
N GLU A 56 15.35 -10.24 8.74
CA GLU A 56 14.31 -9.69 7.89
C GLU A 56 14.20 -10.45 6.58
N PHE A 57 15.33 -10.71 5.91
CA PHE A 57 15.35 -11.49 4.67
C PHE A 57 14.70 -12.87 4.86
N TRP A 58 14.98 -13.56 5.96
CA TRP A 58 14.36 -14.84 6.27
C TRP A 58 12.84 -14.72 6.37
N TRP A 59 12.31 -13.81 7.18
CA TRP A 59 10.86 -13.70 7.41
C TRP A 59 10.10 -13.05 6.25
N ASP A 60 10.72 -12.12 5.52
CA ASP A 60 10.08 -11.43 4.40
C ASP A 60 10.24 -12.19 3.09
N SER A 61 11.37 -12.86 2.85
CA SER A 61 11.66 -13.46 1.54
C SER A 61 11.62 -14.99 1.51
N LEU A 62 11.92 -15.69 2.60
CA LEU A 62 12.06 -17.17 2.59
C LEU A 62 10.94 -17.89 3.32
N TYR A 63 10.64 -17.50 4.56
CA TYR A 63 9.65 -18.17 5.41
C TYR A 63 8.26 -17.62 5.14
N GLU A 64 7.48 -18.36 4.36
CA GLU A 64 6.09 -18.02 4.01
C GLU A 64 5.88 -16.64 3.35
N HIS A 65 6.93 -15.87 3.06
CA HIS A 65 6.93 -14.54 2.45
C HIS A 65 6.15 -13.46 3.22
N GLY A 66 6.79 -12.34 3.56
CA GLY A 66 6.17 -11.17 4.19
C GLY A 66 5.66 -11.43 5.61
N ARG A 67 6.35 -12.24 6.42
CA ARG A 67 5.89 -12.60 7.79
C ARG A 67 6.58 -11.81 8.90
N LEU A 68 7.50 -10.90 8.60
CA LEU A 68 8.20 -10.14 9.64
C LEU A 68 7.26 -9.30 10.51
N TRP A 69 6.20 -8.73 9.93
CA TRP A 69 5.20 -7.96 10.69
C TRP A 69 4.57 -8.79 11.83
N SER A 70 4.23 -10.06 11.58
CA SER A 70 3.67 -10.97 12.58
C SER A 70 4.66 -11.35 13.70
N ARG A 71 5.96 -11.14 13.46
CA ARG A 71 7.03 -11.36 14.46
C ARG A 71 7.26 -10.15 15.34
N MET A 72 6.91 -8.95 14.90
CA MET A 72 7.20 -7.71 15.62
C MET A 72 6.56 -7.68 17.02
N PRO A 73 5.27 -8.03 17.20
CA PRO A 73 4.68 -8.10 18.54
C PRO A 73 5.42 -9.05 19.48
N LYS A 74 5.81 -10.24 18.99
CA LYS A 74 6.55 -11.25 19.77
C LYS A 74 7.95 -10.78 20.17
N LEU A 75 8.58 -9.95 19.34
CA LEU A 75 9.87 -9.34 19.69
C LEU A 75 9.69 -8.30 20.80
N HIS A 76 8.63 -7.48 20.75
CA HIS A 76 8.34 -6.51 21.79
C HIS A 76 7.92 -7.15 23.11
N GLU A 77 7.16 -8.24 23.07
CA GLU A 77 6.84 -9.04 24.26
C GLU A 77 8.10 -9.56 24.95
N LYS A 78 9.12 -9.98 24.18
CA LYS A 78 10.36 -10.53 24.72
C LYS A 78 11.37 -9.48 25.18
N TYR A 79 11.57 -8.42 24.40
CA TYR A 79 12.68 -7.47 24.59
C TYR A 79 12.24 -6.11 25.15
N GLY A 80 10.94 -5.83 25.21
CA GLY A 80 10.38 -4.58 25.70
C GLY A 80 10.02 -3.58 24.58
N PRO A 81 9.82 -2.30 24.91
CA PRO A 81 9.23 -1.31 24.00
C PRO A 81 10.16 -0.86 22.87
N ILE A 82 11.45 -1.21 22.93
CA ILE A 82 12.44 -0.95 21.88
C ILE A 82 13.17 -2.24 21.53
N VAL A 83 13.33 -2.51 20.23
CA VAL A 83 14.03 -3.70 19.73
C VAL A 83 14.96 -3.34 18.58
N ARG A 84 16.20 -3.82 18.59
CA ARG A 84 17.12 -3.73 17.45
C ARG A 84 16.72 -4.77 16.40
N ILE A 85 16.28 -4.30 15.23
CA ILE A 85 15.76 -5.14 14.14
C ILE A 85 16.65 -5.16 12.89
N GLY A 86 17.70 -4.32 12.88
CA GLY A 86 18.75 -4.35 11.87
C GLY A 86 20.05 -3.77 12.39
N PRO A 87 21.15 -3.82 11.59
CA PRO A 87 22.44 -3.32 12.03
C PRO A 87 22.39 -1.86 12.49
N ASN A 88 21.63 -1.03 11.76
CA ASN A 88 21.42 0.39 12.03
C ASN A 88 19.92 0.75 12.11
N GLU A 89 19.07 -0.19 12.53
CA GLU A 89 17.61 -0.01 12.61
C GLU A 89 17.07 -0.52 13.95
N VAL A 90 16.27 0.33 14.61
CA VAL A 90 15.50 -0.03 15.80
C VAL A 90 14.01 0.08 15.51
N HIS A 91 13.21 -0.76 16.16
CA HIS A 91 11.76 -0.68 16.17
C HIS A 91 11.28 -0.27 17.56
N ILE A 92 10.38 0.73 17.62
CA ILE A 92 9.82 1.23 18.87
C ILE A 92 8.30 1.09 18.84
N HIS A 93 7.76 0.40 19.84
CA HIS A 93 6.33 0.27 20.11
C HIS A 93 6.02 0.96 21.43
N ASP A 94 5.79 2.26 21.34
CA ASP A 94 5.48 3.17 22.44
C ASP A 94 4.58 4.27 21.87
N LEU A 95 3.37 4.44 22.41
CA LEU A 95 2.32 5.27 21.80
C LEU A 95 2.65 6.77 21.83
N GLU A 96 3.34 7.23 22.87
CA GLU A 96 3.79 8.61 22.98
C GLU A 96 4.88 8.89 21.94
N TYR A 97 5.89 8.01 21.88
CA TYR A 97 6.95 8.13 20.91
C TYR A 97 6.48 7.91 19.46
N PHE A 98 5.45 7.09 19.24
CA PHE A 98 4.81 6.94 17.93
C PHE A 98 4.28 8.28 17.41
N ASN A 99 3.60 9.05 18.27
CA ASN A 99 3.11 10.38 17.92
C ASN A 99 4.26 11.36 17.71
N GLU A 100 5.31 11.29 18.52
CA GLU A 100 6.50 12.13 18.37
C GLU A 100 7.22 11.86 17.03
N LEU A 101 7.51 10.59 16.72
CA LEU A 101 8.22 10.16 15.51
C LEU A 101 7.46 10.53 14.23
N LEU A 102 6.12 10.41 14.25
CA LEU A 102 5.25 10.72 13.12
C LEU A 102 4.60 12.12 13.22
N SER A 103 5.13 13.01 14.07
CA SER A 103 4.71 14.41 14.13
C SER A 103 5.24 15.22 12.93
N PHE A 104 5.03 16.54 12.94
CA PHE A 104 5.45 17.44 11.86
C PHE A 104 6.97 17.75 11.87
N ARG A 105 7.80 16.72 12.08
CA ARG A 105 9.26 16.81 12.10
C ARG A 105 9.85 16.59 10.69
N PRO A 106 10.97 17.27 10.35
CA PRO A 106 11.61 17.20 9.04
C PRO A 106 12.50 15.94 8.90
N LEU A 107 11.96 14.77 9.25
CA LEU A 107 12.70 13.51 9.21
C LEU A 107 12.70 12.89 7.80
N ASN A 108 13.83 12.30 7.44
CA ASN A 108 13.94 11.51 6.22
C ASN A 108 13.25 10.16 6.40
N LYS A 109 12.83 9.55 5.29
CA LYS A 109 12.29 8.19 5.25
C LYS A 109 13.37 7.26 4.74
N TRP A 110 13.51 6.09 5.34
CA TRP A 110 14.22 4.97 4.71
C TRP A 110 13.27 4.29 3.72
N ALA A 111 13.43 4.54 2.41
CA ALA A 111 12.46 4.20 1.37
C ALA A 111 12.74 2.85 0.69
N MET A 112 13.30 1.89 1.42
CA MET A 112 13.59 0.56 0.90
C MET A 112 12.39 -0.13 0.24
N THR A 113 11.18 0.06 0.77
CA THR A 113 9.95 -0.48 0.17
C THR A 113 9.68 0.04 -1.24
N ALA A 114 10.19 1.22 -1.63
CA ALA A 114 10.03 1.74 -2.98
C ALA A 114 10.89 1.00 -4.01
N HIS A 115 12.06 0.48 -3.60
CA HIS A 115 12.92 -0.33 -4.47
C HIS A 115 12.24 -1.64 -4.89
N GLN A 116 11.45 -2.22 -3.98
CA GLN A 116 10.64 -3.41 -4.24
C GLN A 116 9.68 -3.22 -5.43
N PHE A 117 9.15 -2.01 -5.63
CA PHE A 117 8.20 -1.70 -6.70
C PHE A 117 8.85 -1.05 -7.92
N GLY A 118 10.16 -0.78 -7.89
CA GLY A 118 10.83 -0.01 -8.94
C GLY A 118 10.29 1.43 -9.08
N ILE A 119 9.76 2.02 -8.00
CA ILE A 119 9.17 3.38 -7.97
C ILE A 119 10.02 4.35 -7.12
N SER A 120 11.33 4.14 -7.08
CA SER A 120 12.26 4.91 -6.23
C SER A 120 12.26 6.41 -6.55
N GLU A 121 11.95 6.78 -7.80
CA GLU A 121 11.89 8.18 -8.24
C GLU A 121 10.54 8.86 -7.95
N ALA A 122 9.49 8.09 -7.62
CA ALA A 122 8.20 8.64 -7.23
C ALA A 122 8.25 9.30 -5.84
N LEU A 123 7.21 10.06 -5.49
CA LEU A 123 6.99 10.64 -4.17
C LEU A 123 7.15 9.59 -3.06
N PHE A 124 6.65 8.38 -3.29
CA PHE A 124 6.72 7.27 -2.34
C PHE A 124 8.16 6.83 -2.03
N GLY A 125 9.06 6.89 -3.02
CA GLY A 125 10.47 6.55 -2.92
C GLY A 125 11.39 7.70 -2.50
N THR A 126 10.87 8.93 -2.44
CA THR A 126 11.68 10.12 -2.13
C THR A 126 12.05 10.14 -0.63
N GLU A 127 13.31 9.87 -0.32
CA GLU A 127 13.81 9.79 1.07
C GLU A 127 13.99 11.16 1.73
N ASP A 128 14.62 12.10 1.04
CA ASP A 128 14.93 13.43 1.57
C ASP A 128 13.65 14.23 1.84
N TYR A 129 13.53 14.77 3.05
CA TYR A 129 12.35 15.52 3.49
C TYR A 129 12.06 16.77 2.65
N LYS A 130 13.09 17.55 2.30
CA LYS A 130 12.93 18.79 1.54
C LYS A 130 12.50 18.50 0.11
N HIS A 131 13.09 17.49 -0.52
CA HIS A 131 12.71 17.04 -1.85
C HIS A 131 11.30 16.45 -1.86
N TYR A 132 10.96 15.61 -0.87
CA TYR A 132 9.62 15.08 -0.68
C TYR A 132 8.58 16.21 -0.58
N THR A 133 8.86 17.25 0.21
CA THR A 133 7.93 18.38 0.40
C THR A 133 7.68 19.12 -0.92
N LYS A 134 8.72 19.36 -1.73
CA LYS A 134 8.57 19.96 -3.07
C LYS A 134 7.75 19.08 -4.01
N LYS A 135 8.04 17.78 -4.07
CA LYS A 135 7.25 16.82 -4.87
C LYS A 135 5.81 16.70 -4.40
N ARG A 136 5.57 16.74 -3.09
CA ARG A 136 4.23 16.72 -2.50
C ARG A 136 3.44 17.94 -2.94
N ALA A 137 4.06 19.12 -2.90
CA ALA A 137 3.46 20.37 -3.36
C ALA A 137 3.21 20.42 -4.88
N ALA A 138 3.96 19.66 -5.68
CA ALA A 138 3.78 19.59 -7.14
C ALA A 138 2.44 18.96 -7.57
N PHE A 139 1.76 18.22 -6.69
CA PHE A 139 0.39 17.79 -6.92
C PHE A 139 -0.64 18.92 -6.79
N GLY A 140 -0.24 20.11 -6.34
CA GLY A 140 -1.13 21.24 -6.11
C GLY A 140 -2.34 20.85 -5.26
N ASN A 141 -3.53 21.22 -5.73
CA ASN A 141 -4.79 20.90 -5.07
C ASN A 141 -5.45 19.60 -5.59
N SER A 142 -4.76 18.79 -6.41
CA SER A 142 -5.36 17.60 -7.05
C SER A 142 -5.97 16.59 -6.06
N PHE A 143 -5.44 16.50 -4.84
CA PHE A 143 -5.95 15.62 -3.77
C PHE A 143 -6.58 16.38 -2.59
N SER A 144 -6.92 17.65 -2.77
CA SER A 144 -7.66 18.41 -1.77
C SER A 144 -9.10 17.92 -1.65
N ARG A 145 -9.78 18.23 -0.54
CA ARG A 145 -11.18 17.87 -0.35
C ARG A 145 -12.10 18.40 -1.45
N SER A 146 -11.87 19.64 -1.92
CA SER A 146 -12.67 20.21 -3.01
C SER A 146 -12.44 19.49 -4.34
N SER A 147 -11.22 19.03 -4.62
CA SER A 147 -10.94 18.20 -5.81
C SER A 147 -11.50 16.78 -5.67
N ALA A 148 -11.45 16.20 -4.47
CA ALA A 148 -12.03 14.90 -4.19
C ALA A 148 -13.55 14.90 -4.44
N LEU A 149 -14.27 15.95 -4.01
CA LEU A 149 -15.69 16.12 -4.30
C LEU A 149 -15.98 16.26 -5.80
N LYS A 150 -15.10 16.92 -6.57
CA LYS A 150 -15.23 16.96 -8.04
C LYS A 150 -15.04 15.58 -8.70
N CYS A 151 -14.35 14.66 -8.04
CA CYS A 151 -14.19 13.29 -8.52
C CYS A 151 -15.42 12.41 -8.22
N GLN A 152 -16.37 12.88 -7.40
CA GLN A 152 -17.61 12.15 -7.08
C GLN A 152 -18.37 11.74 -8.34
N ASP A 153 -18.60 12.69 -9.26
CA ASP A 153 -19.35 12.42 -10.49
C ASP A 153 -18.66 11.38 -11.36
N LEU A 154 -17.33 11.49 -11.47
CA LEU A 154 -16.50 10.52 -12.18
C LEU A 154 -16.60 9.14 -11.53
N LEU A 155 -16.53 9.05 -10.20
CA LEU A 155 -16.65 7.78 -9.50
C LEU A 155 -18.05 7.18 -9.61
N ASN A 156 -19.11 8.00 -9.52
CA ASN A 156 -20.49 7.54 -9.71
C ASN A 156 -20.69 6.91 -11.09
N GLU A 157 -20.12 7.50 -12.15
CA GLU A 157 -20.17 6.93 -13.51
C GLU A 157 -19.54 5.53 -13.57
N HIS A 158 -18.34 5.36 -12.99
CA HIS A 158 -17.68 4.06 -12.91
C HIS A 158 -18.42 3.06 -12.00
N LEU A 159 -19.06 3.54 -10.94
CA LEU A 159 -19.84 2.70 -10.02
C LEU A 159 -21.19 2.28 -10.59
N ASP A 160 -21.84 3.11 -11.40
CA ASP A 160 -23.07 2.72 -12.09
C ASP A 160 -22.76 1.63 -13.11
N LYS A 161 -21.66 1.76 -13.87
CA LYS A 161 -21.16 0.67 -14.75
C LYS A 161 -20.89 -0.62 -13.97
N ALA A 162 -20.25 -0.51 -12.80
CA ALA A 162 -20.03 -1.67 -11.94
C ALA A 162 -21.34 -2.29 -11.42
N CYS A 163 -22.31 -1.46 -11.04
CA CYS A 163 -23.64 -1.91 -10.63
C CYS A 163 -24.37 -2.64 -11.77
N ASP A 164 -24.22 -2.19 -13.02
CA ASP A 164 -24.83 -2.83 -14.17
C ASP A 164 -24.22 -4.21 -14.44
N ILE A 165 -22.90 -4.37 -14.27
CA ILE A 165 -22.24 -5.69 -14.31
C ILE A 165 -22.84 -6.61 -13.23
N ILE A 166 -23.03 -6.11 -12.00
CA ILE A 166 -23.62 -6.90 -10.91
C ILE A 166 -25.07 -7.33 -11.26
N LYS A 167 -25.90 -6.41 -11.77
CA LYS A 167 -27.27 -6.70 -12.20
C LYS A 167 -27.30 -7.78 -13.29
N GLN A 168 -26.39 -7.67 -14.27
CA GLN A 168 -26.31 -8.62 -15.37
C GLN A 168 -25.95 -10.03 -14.86
N ARG A 169 -24.97 -10.15 -13.97
CA ARG A 169 -24.60 -11.46 -13.37
C ARG A 169 -25.75 -12.08 -12.58
N ASN A 170 -26.52 -11.27 -11.86
CA ASN A 170 -27.71 -11.74 -11.16
C ASN A 170 -28.79 -12.27 -12.13
N VAL A 171 -29.03 -11.61 -13.27
CA VAL A 171 -29.94 -12.10 -14.31
C VAL A 171 -29.46 -13.44 -14.89
N GLU A 172 -28.16 -13.62 -15.04
CA GLU A 172 -27.54 -14.85 -15.51
C GLU A 172 -27.51 -15.98 -14.45
N GLY A 173 -27.97 -15.71 -13.22
CA GLY A 173 -27.90 -16.67 -12.12
C GLY A 173 -26.47 -16.97 -11.67
N GLN A 174 -25.57 -15.99 -11.80
CA GLN A 174 -24.16 -16.09 -11.43
C GLN A 174 -23.82 -15.21 -10.23
N THR A 175 -22.86 -15.67 -9.43
CA THR A 175 -22.23 -14.86 -8.39
C THR A 175 -21.34 -13.80 -8.99
N VAL A 176 -21.17 -12.68 -8.28
CA VAL A 176 -20.19 -11.64 -8.61
C VAL A 176 -19.08 -11.60 -7.57
N ASP A 177 -17.83 -11.45 -7.99
CA ASP A 177 -16.71 -11.20 -7.08
C ASP A 177 -16.66 -9.70 -6.74
N LEU A 178 -17.07 -9.32 -5.54
CA LEU A 178 -17.04 -7.91 -5.12
C LEU A 178 -15.62 -7.38 -4.96
N ALA A 179 -14.63 -8.23 -4.67
CA ALA A 179 -13.25 -7.76 -4.56
C ALA A 179 -12.72 -7.24 -5.91
N TYR A 180 -13.22 -7.79 -7.01
CA TYR A 180 -13.02 -7.29 -8.35
C TYR A 180 -13.71 -5.94 -8.57
N ILE A 181 -15.00 -5.84 -8.23
CA ILE A 181 -15.76 -4.59 -8.38
C ILE A 181 -15.11 -3.44 -7.59
N TYR A 182 -14.73 -3.69 -6.34
CA TYR A 182 -14.08 -2.72 -5.45
C TYR A 182 -12.69 -2.28 -5.90
N ARG A 183 -12.11 -2.92 -6.91
CA ARG A 183 -10.79 -2.63 -7.45
C ARG A 183 -10.85 -2.08 -8.87
N GLY A 184 -11.65 -2.70 -9.73
CA GLY A 184 -11.78 -2.32 -11.14
C GLY A 184 -12.35 -0.91 -11.31
N ALA A 185 -13.45 -0.58 -10.62
CA ALA A 185 -14.09 0.72 -10.79
C ALA A 185 -13.22 1.88 -10.28
N PRO A 186 -12.61 1.80 -9.07
CA PRO A 186 -11.61 2.78 -8.66
C PRO A 186 -10.39 2.84 -9.58
N ALA A 187 -9.89 1.71 -10.07
CA ALA A 187 -8.72 1.70 -10.96
C ALA A 187 -8.97 2.49 -12.24
N ASP A 188 -10.17 2.39 -12.81
CA ASP A 188 -10.56 3.16 -14.00
C ASP A 188 -10.70 4.65 -13.72
N MET A 189 -11.38 4.99 -12.62
CA MET A 189 -11.44 6.38 -12.14
C MET A 189 -10.03 6.97 -11.97
N PHE A 190 -9.10 6.23 -11.37
CA PHE A 190 -7.73 6.70 -11.18
C PHE A 190 -6.98 6.87 -12.50
N THR A 191 -7.16 5.99 -13.48
CA THR A 191 -6.51 6.18 -14.79
C THR A 191 -6.97 7.47 -15.47
N GLU A 192 -8.26 7.78 -15.40
CA GLU A 192 -8.80 9.02 -15.92
C GLU A 192 -8.34 10.24 -15.11
N LEU A 193 -8.34 10.16 -13.79
CA LEU A 193 -7.86 11.24 -12.91
C LEU A 193 -6.36 11.54 -13.14
N ILE A 194 -5.53 10.50 -13.26
CA ILE A 194 -4.07 10.63 -13.33
C ILE A 194 -3.62 11.05 -14.74
N PHE A 195 -4.15 10.39 -15.77
CA PHE A 195 -3.67 10.47 -17.15
C PHE A 195 -4.66 11.17 -18.10
N GLY A 196 -5.91 11.38 -17.68
CA GLY A 196 -6.97 11.92 -18.54
C GLY A 196 -7.54 10.90 -19.53
N LYS A 197 -7.25 9.61 -19.35
CA LYS A 197 -7.72 8.51 -20.21
C LYS A 197 -8.00 7.27 -19.38
N GLN A 198 -9.01 6.51 -19.77
CA GLN A 198 -9.37 5.25 -19.12
C GLN A 198 -8.54 4.08 -19.68
N PHE A 199 -8.17 3.16 -18.79
CA PHE A 199 -7.60 1.86 -19.19
C PHE A 199 -8.68 0.78 -19.33
N ASN A 200 -9.80 0.85 -18.58
CA ASN A 200 -10.95 -0.06 -18.59
C ASN A 200 -10.72 -1.41 -17.86
N PHE A 201 -10.16 -1.36 -16.65
CA PHE A 201 -10.04 -2.50 -15.74
C PHE A 201 -11.38 -3.19 -15.43
N ILE A 202 -12.49 -2.45 -15.36
CA ILE A 202 -13.81 -3.00 -15.03
C ILE A 202 -14.46 -3.80 -16.18
N ASP A 203 -13.85 -3.82 -17.37
CA ASP A 203 -14.38 -4.57 -18.52
C ASP A 203 -13.78 -5.98 -18.65
N ASP A 204 -12.68 -6.27 -17.96
CA ASP A 204 -12.02 -7.58 -17.99
C ASP A 204 -11.73 -8.09 -16.57
N GLU A 205 -12.66 -8.88 -16.05
CA GLU A 205 -12.55 -9.50 -14.74
C GLU A 205 -11.28 -10.35 -14.60
N VAL A 206 -10.97 -11.18 -15.60
CA VAL A 206 -9.87 -12.15 -15.51
C VAL A 206 -8.54 -11.43 -15.39
N SER A 207 -8.31 -10.45 -16.26
CA SER A 207 -7.07 -9.70 -16.28
C SER A 207 -6.91 -8.81 -15.06
N THR A 208 -7.97 -8.10 -14.66
CA THR A 208 -7.94 -7.23 -13.48
C THR A 208 -7.73 -8.04 -12.21
N ARG A 209 -8.36 -9.21 -12.09
CA ARG A 209 -8.06 -10.18 -11.04
C ARG A 209 -6.60 -10.60 -11.05
N GLY A 210 -6.01 -10.87 -12.20
CA GLY A 210 -4.59 -11.20 -12.32
C GLY A 210 -3.62 -10.16 -11.75
N LEU A 211 -4.05 -8.91 -11.53
CA LEU A 211 -3.20 -7.85 -10.93
C LEU A 211 -3.13 -7.90 -9.41
N TYR A 212 -4.13 -8.48 -8.73
CA TYR A 212 -4.20 -8.52 -7.26
C TYR A 212 -4.42 -9.94 -6.70
N ASP A 213 -4.92 -10.88 -7.50
CA ASP A 213 -4.99 -12.32 -7.24
C ASP A 213 -3.56 -12.88 -7.46
N ARG A 214 -2.67 -12.59 -6.51
CA ARG A 214 -1.22 -12.84 -6.56
C ARG A 214 -0.84 -14.34 -6.49
N LYS A 215 -1.73 -15.26 -6.88
CA LYS A 215 -1.54 -16.73 -6.87
C LYS A 215 -0.31 -17.21 -7.63
N HIS A 216 0.15 -16.45 -8.63
CA HIS A 216 1.34 -16.79 -9.42
C HIS A 216 2.65 -16.20 -8.87
N GLU A 217 2.61 -15.34 -7.84
CA GLU A 217 3.81 -14.79 -7.20
C GLU A 217 4.51 -15.76 -6.24
N VAL A 218 3.85 -16.90 -5.96
CA VAL A 218 4.36 -18.00 -5.12
C VAL A 218 5.67 -18.57 -5.65
N LEU A 219 5.92 -18.52 -6.96
CA LEU A 219 7.11 -19.15 -7.53
C LEU A 219 8.42 -18.43 -7.14
N PHE A 220 8.40 -17.16 -6.69
CA PHE A 220 9.65 -16.42 -6.40
C PHE A 220 9.64 -15.29 -5.35
N GLY A 221 8.61 -15.02 -4.53
CA GLY A 221 8.75 -14.03 -3.43
C GLY A 221 9.30 -12.64 -3.83
N MET A 222 9.13 -12.24 -5.10
CA MET A 222 9.89 -11.18 -5.78
C MET A 222 9.70 -9.80 -5.15
N PHE A 223 8.55 -9.57 -4.50
CA PHE A 223 8.27 -8.35 -3.78
C PHE A 223 9.31 -8.07 -2.68
N HIS A 224 9.61 -9.03 -1.81
CA HIS A 224 10.55 -8.80 -0.72
C HIS A 224 12.00 -8.99 -1.14
N LEU A 225 12.28 -9.84 -2.12
CA LEU A 225 13.62 -9.95 -2.70
C LEU A 225 14.11 -8.61 -3.25
N GLY A 226 13.22 -7.79 -3.81
CA GLY A 226 13.55 -6.44 -4.29
C GLY A 226 14.03 -5.47 -3.22
N ARG A 227 13.65 -5.69 -1.96
CA ARG A 227 14.17 -4.91 -0.81
C ARG A 227 15.66 -5.17 -0.58
N HIS A 228 16.15 -6.36 -0.91
CA HIS A 228 17.50 -6.83 -0.58
C HIS A 228 18.42 -6.97 -1.80
N ILE A 229 17.86 -7.20 -2.99
CA ILE A 229 18.59 -7.54 -4.21
C ILE A 229 18.03 -6.72 -5.40
N PHE A 230 17.97 -5.40 -5.24
CA PHE A 230 17.29 -4.48 -6.15
C PHE A 230 17.83 -4.47 -7.59
N PHE A 231 19.09 -4.88 -7.81
CA PHE A 231 19.72 -4.93 -9.14
C PHE A 231 19.37 -6.17 -9.96
N LEU A 232 18.83 -7.25 -9.35
CA LEU A 232 18.51 -8.51 -10.03
C LEU A 232 17.07 -8.56 -10.56
N ILE A 233 16.16 -7.72 -10.06
CA ILE A 233 14.76 -7.68 -10.51
C ILE A 233 14.62 -7.30 -11.99
N PRO A 234 15.29 -6.24 -12.50
CA PRO A 234 15.23 -5.92 -13.92
C PRO A 234 15.81 -7.06 -14.77
N LEU A 235 16.90 -7.68 -14.32
CA LEU A 235 17.61 -8.74 -15.06
C LEU A 235 16.81 -10.04 -15.16
N LEU A 236 16.18 -10.47 -14.06
CA LEU A 236 15.35 -11.68 -14.02
C LEU A 236 14.04 -11.50 -14.77
N LEU A 237 13.40 -10.33 -14.66
CA LEU A 237 12.19 -10.02 -15.42
C LEU A 237 12.47 -9.91 -16.92
N ASP A 238 13.59 -9.32 -17.33
CA ASP A 238 13.93 -9.20 -18.75
C ASP A 238 14.29 -10.58 -19.35
N LEU A 239 15.01 -11.44 -18.62
CA LEU A 239 15.35 -12.81 -19.05
C LEU A 239 14.14 -13.75 -19.11
N LEU A 240 13.27 -13.77 -18.08
CA LEU A 240 12.05 -14.59 -18.09
C LEU A 240 11.04 -14.11 -19.14
N TRP A 241 10.89 -12.80 -19.32
CA TRP A 241 9.94 -12.21 -20.25
C TRP A 241 10.38 -12.36 -21.71
N GLN A 242 11.68 -12.33 -22.00
CA GLN A 242 12.22 -12.59 -23.34
C GLN A 242 12.10 -14.07 -23.74
N GLN A 243 12.26 -15.01 -22.79
CA GLN A 243 12.09 -16.45 -23.07
C GLN A 243 10.62 -16.87 -23.19
N LEU A 244 9.70 -16.28 -22.42
CA LEU A 244 8.26 -16.55 -22.53
C LEU A 244 7.64 -15.97 -23.81
N LYS A 245 8.12 -14.82 -24.29
CA LYS A 245 7.65 -14.20 -25.54
C LYS A 245 8.06 -14.94 -26.81
N GLN A 246 9.19 -15.64 -26.80
CA GLN A 246 9.67 -16.37 -27.97
C GLN A 246 9.08 -17.79 -28.06
N ALA A 247 8.57 -18.35 -26.96
CA ALA A 247 8.10 -19.74 -26.94
C ALA A 247 6.57 -19.92 -27.07
N ALA A 248 5.74 -18.95 -26.70
CA ALA A 248 4.35 -19.29 -26.37
C ALA A 248 3.28 -19.05 -27.45
N GLY A 249 3.46 -18.16 -28.43
CA GLY A 249 2.38 -17.81 -29.38
C GLY A 249 1.04 -17.41 -28.71
N GLY A 250 1.06 -17.12 -27.40
CA GLY A 250 -0.12 -17.00 -26.56
C GLY A 250 -0.81 -15.65 -26.73
N PRO A 251 -2.05 -15.50 -26.24
CA PRO A 251 -2.74 -14.22 -26.26
C PRO A 251 -1.86 -13.20 -25.55
N LYS A 252 -1.50 -12.12 -26.26
CA LYS A 252 -0.87 -10.95 -25.64
C LYS A 252 -1.86 -10.49 -24.55
N PRO A 253 -1.53 -10.51 -23.25
CA PRO A 253 -2.43 -9.91 -22.30
C PRO A 253 -2.44 -8.41 -22.60
N LYS A 254 -3.52 -7.94 -23.24
CA LYS A 254 -3.80 -6.51 -23.40
C LYS A 254 -3.76 -5.79 -22.04
N TRP A 255 -3.96 -6.54 -20.95
CA TRP A 255 -4.23 -6.09 -19.59
C TRP A 255 -3.32 -6.82 -18.58
N SER A 256 -2.02 -6.56 -18.63
CA SER A 256 -1.04 -7.03 -17.62
C SER A 256 -0.39 -5.83 -16.93
N MET A 257 0.28 -6.01 -15.79
CA MET A 257 1.06 -4.93 -15.16
C MET A 257 2.03 -4.29 -16.15
N LEU A 258 2.73 -5.09 -16.97
CA LEU A 258 3.60 -4.59 -18.04
C LEU A 258 2.83 -3.87 -19.16
N GLY A 259 1.63 -4.34 -19.49
CA GLY A 259 0.73 -3.67 -20.43
C GLY A 259 0.29 -2.30 -19.92
N TYR A 260 -0.13 -2.21 -18.66
CA TYR A 260 -0.46 -0.96 -17.98
C TYR A 260 0.74 -0.01 -17.94
N LEU A 261 1.93 -0.48 -17.54
CA LEU A 261 3.16 0.33 -17.53
C LEU A 261 3.50 0.88 -18.92
N SER A 262 3.37 0.07 -19.96
CA SER A 262 3.58 0.49 -21.35
C SER A 262 2.55 1.54 -21.79
N TRP A 263 1.28 1.31 -21.46
CA TRP A 263 0.18 2.25 -21.75
C TRP A 263 0.38 3.58 -21.03
N ALA A 264 0.61 3.56 -19.72
CA ALA A 264 0.82 4.75 -18.89
C ALA A 264 2.01 5.58 -19.41
N LYS A 265 3.12 4.93 -19.76
CA LYS A 265 4.28 5.59 -20.37
C LYS A 265 3.93 6.26 -21.71
N GLY A 266 3.11 5.60 -22.53
CA GLY A 266 2.60 6.17 -23.80
C GLY A 266 1.74 7.39 -23.55
N THR A 267 0.75 7.29 -22.66
CA THR A 267 -0.17 8.38 -22.33
C THR A 267 0.55 9.57 -21.69
N LEU A 268 1.58 9.34 -20.88
CA LEU A 268 2.40 10.42 -20.33
C LEU A 268 3.19 11.18 -21.40
N LYS A 269 3.67 10.50 -22.46
CA LYS A 269 4.33 11.17 -23.58
C LYS A 269 3.35 12.05 -24.36
N GLU A 270 2.17 11.51 -24.66
CA GLU A 270 1.09 12.26 -25.31
C GLU A 270 0.74 13.50 -24.49
N LEU A 271 0.56 13.34 -23.17
CA LEU A 271 0.27 14.46 -22.28
C LEU A 271 1.40 15.50 -22.24
N GLN A 272 2.67 15.08 -22.26
CA GLN A 272 3.80 16.01 -22.37
C GLN A 272 3.82 16.77 -23.69
N GLU A 273 3.41 16.14 -24.80
CA GLU A 273 3.33 16.78 -26.10
C GLU A 273 2.18 17.79 -26.16
N GLU A 274 1.03 17.46 -25.59
CA GLU A 274 -0.11 18.37 -25.45
C GLU A 274 0.22 19.60 -24.60
N LEU A 275 0.99 19.44 -23.51
CA LEU A 275 1.40 20.58 -22.68
C LEU A 275 2.37 21.54 -23.39
N LYS A 276 3.09 21.07 -24.42
CA LYS A 276 3.98 21.92 -25.24
C LYS A 276 3.22 22.68 -26.31
N ASP A 277 2.11 22.13 -26.78
CA ASP A 277 1.29 22.70 -27.84
C ASP A 277 -0.17 22.76 -27.38
N PRO A 278 -0.60 23.88 -26.76
CA PRO A 278 -1.95 24.03 -26.24
C PRO A 278 -3.04 23.84 -27.31
N SER A 279 -2.73 23.98 -28.61
CA SER A 279 -3.68 23.71 -29.70
C SER A 279 -4.06 22.23 -29.83
N LYS A 280 -3.27 21.33 -29.24
CA LYS A 280 -3.54 19.89 -29.15
C LYS A 280 -4.24 19.49 -27.85
N THR A 281 -4.55 20.43 -26.97
CA THR A 281 -5.26 20.11 -25.72
C THR A 281 -6.63 19.54 -26.07
N ALA A 282 -6.91 18.33 -25.59
CA ALA A 282 -8.23 17.74 -25.75
C ALA A 282 -9.29 18.61 -25.04
N GLU A 283 -10.11 19.33 -25.81
CA GLU A 283 -11.25 20.15 -25.32
C GLU A 283 -12.28 19.34 -24.52
N SER A 284 -12.17 18.00 -24.48
CA SER A 284 -13.15 17.07 -23.91
C SER A 284 -12.90 16.60 -22.46
N ARG A 285 -11.83 17.03 -21.78
CA ARG A 285 -11.52 16.52 -20.43
C ARG A 285 -12.37 17.19 -19.34
N LYS A 286 -13.12 16.37 -18.57
CA LYS A 286 -13.90 16.83 -17.40
C LYS A 286 -13.01 17.39 -16.28
N ILE A 287 -11.85 16.78 -16.06
CA ILE A 287 -10.90 17.12 -14.99
C ILE A 287 -9.49 17.22 -15.57
N LYS A 288 -8.71 18.21 -15.12
CA LYS A 288 -7.29 18.33 -15.47
C LYS A 288 -6.52 17.12 -14.90
N PRO A 289 -5.77 16.36 -15.71
CA PRO A 289 -5.03 15.19 -15.22
C PRO A 289 -4.02 15.57 -14.14
N VAL A 290 -3.91 14.75 -13.09
CA VAL A 290 -2.95 14.98 -11.98
C VAL A 290 -1.52 15.08 -12.50
N MET A 291 -1.15 14.25 -13.48
CA MET A 291 0.19 14.27 -14.04
C MET A 291 0.45 15.54 -14.85
N ALA A 292 -0.58 16.19 -15.42
CA ALA A 292 -0.41 17.48 -16.07
C ALA A 292 -0.04 18.56 -15.06
N THR A 293 -0.76 18.64 -13.94
CA THR A 293 -0.43 19.53 -12.81
C THR A 293 0.99 19.27 -12.29
N PHE A 294 1.39 18.00 -12.15
CA PHE A 294 2.73 17.63 -11.70
C PHE A 294 3.83 18.04 -12.68
N MET A 295 3.60 17.91 -13.99
CA MET A 295 4.55 18.29 -15.04
C MET A 295 4.76 19.81 -15.11
N GLU A 296 3.72 20.60 -14.85
CA GLU A 296 3.78 22.08 -14.82
C GLU A 296 4.49 22.63 -13.58
N ALA A 297 4.50 21.88 -12.48
CA ALA A 297 5.11 22.32 -11.22
C ALA A 297 6.61 22.61 -11.35
N ASN A 298 7.14 23.52 -10.54
CA ASN A 298 8.57 23.86 -10.52
C ASN A 298 9.40 22.77 -9.82
N LEU A 299 9.70 21.69 -10.53
CA LEU A 299 10.57 20.58 -10.13
C LEU A 299 11.81 20.51 -11.04
N SER A 300 12.84 19.80 -10.58
CA SER A 300 14.04 19.55 -11.40
C SER A 300 13.73 18.68 -12.62
N ASP A 301 14.52 18.81 -13.68
CA ASP A 301 14.35 18.02 -14.91
C ASP A 301 14.43 16.51 -14.67
N SER A 302 15.21 16.08 -13.67
CA SER A 302 15.29 14.67 -13.25
C SER A 302 13.94 14.11 -12.83
N ASP A 303 13.10 14.90 -12.16
CA ASP A 303 11.76 14.50 -11.70
C ASP A 303 10.72 14.53 -12.82
N LYS A 304 11.03 15.17 -13.95
CA LYS A 304 10.16 15.32 -15.11
C LYS A 304 10.55 14.42 -16.29
N THR A 305 11.55 13.56 -16.12
CA THR A 305 11.84 12.52 -17.11
C THR A 305 10.63 11.59 -17.25
N ILE A 306 10.45 11.01 -18.44
CA ILE A 306 9.38 10.03 -18.66
C ILE A 306 9.50 8.83 -17.69
N GLY A 307 10.72 8.44 -17.31
CA GLY A 307 10.95 7.39 -16.32
C GLY A 307 10.38 7.75 -14.95
N ALA A 308 10.76 8.91 -14.42
CA ALA A 308 10.27 9.41 -13.13
C ALA A 308 8.75 9.64 -13.13
N LEU A 309 8.20 10.23 -14.20
CA LEU A 309 6.76 10.46 -14.34
C LEU A 309 5.98 9.15 -14.45
N SER A 310 6.53 8.13 -15.12
CA SER A 310 5.91 6.80 -15.20
C SER A 310 5.86 6.16 -13.81
N GLN A 311 6.96 6.18 -13.06
CA GLN A 311 6.99 5.69 -11.68
C GLN A 311 6.00 6.47 -10.79
N GLN A 312 5.89 7.78 -10.98
CA GLN A 312 4.99 8.62 -10.22
C GLN A 312 3.51 8.31 -10.50
N GLY A 313 3.12 8.17 -11.77
CA GLY A 313 1.76 7.80 -12.16
C GLY A 313 1.37 6.41 -11.64
N VAL A 314 2.28 5.44 -11.74
CA VAL A 314 2.10 4.08 -11.21
C VAL A 314 1.94 4.09 -9.70
N ALA A 315 2.74 4.87 -8.98
CA ALA A 315 2.65 4.98 -7.53
C ALA A 315 1.32 5.59 -7.06
N VAL A 316 0.83 6.63 -7.75
CA VAL A 316 -0.47 7.25 -7.43
C VAL A 316 -1.61 6.29 -7.73
N TRP A 317 -1.60 5.65 -8.90
CA TRP A 317 -2.60 4.66 -9.28
C TRP A 317 -2.63 3.51 -8.26
N SER A 318 -1.50 2.82 -8.06
CA SER A 318 -1.42 1.66 -7.15
C SER A 318 -1.87 1.98 -5.72
N GLY A 319 -1.50 3.16 -5.22
CA GLY A 319 -1.91 3.60 -3.88
C GLY A 319 -3.41 3.86 -3.77
N GLY A 320 -4.08 4.22 -4.86
CA GLY A 320 -5.50 4.58 -4.90
C GLY A 320 -6.45 3.39 -4.98
N TRP A 321 -6.25 2.47 -5.94
CA TRP A 321 -7.24 1.41 -6.19
C TRP A 321 -7.09 0.20 -5.26
N GLU A 322 -5.86 -0.27 -5.01
CA GLU A 322 -5.63 -1.53 -4.29
C GLU A 322 -5.95 -1.40 -2.79
N THR A 323 -5.56 -0.28 -2.18
CA THR A 323 -5.73 -0.04 -0.73
C THR A 323 -7.21 0.16 -0.35
N VAL A 324 -7.93 0.96 -1.15
CA VAL A 324 -9.37 1.16 -1.04
C VAL A 324 -10.09 -0.16 -1.27
N GLY A 325 -9.77 -0.86 -2.37
CA GLY A 325 -10.36 -2.16 -2.68
C GLY A 325 -10.20 -3.17 -1.56
N THR A 326 -9.01 -3.25 -0.95
CA THR A 326 -8.74 -4.12 0.20
C THR A 326 -9.62 -3.76 1.41
N THR A 327 -9.74 -2.46 1.71
CA THR A 327 -10.52 -1.96 2.84
C THR A 327 -12.01 -2.23 2.68
N VAL A 328 -12.58 -1.95 1.50
CA VAL A 328 -14.01 -2.20 1.26
C VAL A 328 -14.30 -3.69 1.17
N THR A 329 -13.41 -4.49 0.59
CA THR A 329 -13.57 -5.96 0.56
C THR A 329 -13.65 -6.53 1.98
N LEU A 330 -12.72 -6.15 2.87
CA LEU A 330 -12.73 -6.62 4.26
C LEU A 330 -13.98 -6.13 5.01
N GLY A 331 -14.30 -4.84 4.92
CA GLY A 331 -15.48 -4.30 5.60
C GLY A 331 -16.77 -4.95 5.11
N THR A 332 -16.90 -5.21 3.81
CA THR A 332 -18.04 -5.92 3.23
C THR A 332 -18.14 -7.35 3.74
N TYR A 333 -17.02 -8.08 3.79
CA TYR A 333 -16.98 -9.43 4.35
C TYR A 333 -17.50 -9.46 5.80
N GLU A 334 -17.05 -8.54 6.64
CA GLU A 334 -17.49 -8.45 8.05
C GLU A 334 -18.97 -8.05 8.18
N VAL A 335 -19.46 -7.15 7.31
CA VAL A 335 -20.88 -6.78 7.26
C VAL A 335 -21.75 -7.98 6.87
N LEU A 336 -21.33 -8.78 5.88
CA LEU A 336 -22.09 -9.94 5.41
C LEU A 336 -22.10 -11.10 6.42
N LYS A 337 -21.09 -11.20 7.29
CA LYS A 337 -21.07 -12.17 8.40
C LYS A 337 -22.00 -11.79 9.55
N ASN A 338 -22.42 -10.52 9.64
CA ASN A 338 -23.19 -10.02 10.77
C ASN A 338 -24.42 -9.23 10.32
N HIS A 339 -25.58 -9.90 10.31
CA HIS A 339 -26.87 -9.31 9.93
C HIS A 339 -27.18 -8.01 10.68
N LYS A 340 -26.80 -7.87 11.95
CA LYS A 340 -27.05 -6.64 12.73
C LYS A 340 -26.30 -5.44 12.15
N ILE A 341 -25.05 -5.64 11.72
CA ILE A 341 -24.25 -4.60 11.07
C ILE A 341 -24.88 -4.28 9.70
N SER A 342 -25.24 -5.31 8.93
CA SER A 342 -25.86 -5.15 7.61
C SER A 342 -27.17 -4.37 7.67
N ASP A 343 -28.09 -4.76 8.56
CA ASP A 343 -29.40 -4.15 8.71
C ASP A 343 -29.28 -2.68 9.13
N ARG A 344 -28.38 -2.40 10.08
CA ARG A 344 -28.14 -1.04 10.55
C ARG A 344 -27.54 -0.15 9.47
N LEU A 345 -26.54 -0.64 8.73
CA LEU A 345 -25.96 0.06 7.59
C LEU A 345 -27.01 0.34 6.50
N LYS A 346 -27.76 -0.67 6.08
CA LYS A 346 -28.81 -0.54 5.07
C LYS A 346 -29.89 0.47 5.49
N SER A 347 -30.31 0.44 6.76
CA SER A 347 -31.27 1.39 7.31
C SER A 347 -30.76 2.83 7.22
N GLU A 348 -29.51 3.08 7.65
CA GLU A 348 -28.93 4.42 7.62
C GLU A 348 -28.74 4.91 6.17
N LEU A 349 -28.24 4.05 5.27
CA LEU A 349 -28.08 4.38 3.85
C LEU A 349 -29.41 4.67 3.17
N LYS A 350 -30.52 4.02 3.57
CA LYS A 350 -31.85 4.33 3.05
C LYS A 350 -32.30 5.74 3.45
N THR A 351 -31.93 6.20 4.63
CA THR A 351 -32.20 7.58 5.07
C THR A 351 -31.30 8.59 4.36
N ALA A 352 -29.99 8.30 4.24
CA ALA A 352 -29.02 9.19 3.60
C ALA A 352 -29.18 9.27 2.08
N TRP A 353 -29.64 8.18 1.45
CA TRP A 353 -29.89 8.07 0.02
C TRP A 353 -31.26 7.43 -0.27
N PRO A 354 -32.34 8.23 -0.20
CA PRO A 354 -33.70 7.73 -0.36
C PRO A 354 -34.01 7.19 -1.75
N ASP A 355 -33.55 7.86 -2.82
CA ASP A 355 -33.81 7.49 -4.21
C ASP A 355 -32.55 7.06 -4.96
N ILE A 356 -32.41 5.76 -5.19
CA ILE A 356 -31.26 5.14 -5.86
C ILE A 356 -31.13 5.47 -7.36
N ARG A 357 -32.14 6.13 -7.94
CA ARG A 357 -32.12 6.57 -9.34
C ARG A 357 -31.35 7.87 -9.52
N GLN A 358 -31.10 8.59 -8.44
CA GLN A 358 -30.25 9.78 -8.41
C GLN A 358 -28.91 9.43 -7.76
N PRO A 359 -27.80 10.09 -8.15
CA PRO A 359 -26.54 9.95 -7.43
C PRO A 359 -26.69 10.33 -5.95
N PRO A 360 -25.97 9.65 -5.02
CA PRO A 360 -26.03 10.00 -3.61
C PRO A 360 -25.36 11.37 -3.36
N SER A 361 -25.86 12.12 -2.37
CA SER A 361 -25.19 13.33 -1.86
C SER A 361 -24.03 12.93 -0.96
N MET A 362 -22.83 13.47 -1.23
CA MET A 362 -21.67 13.24 -0.37
C MET A 362 -21.85 13.88 1.00
N GLU A 363 -22.53 15.03 1.10
CA GLU A 363 -22.86 15.66 2.37
C GLU A 363 -23.71 14.75 3.25
N ALA A 364 -24.71 14.07 2.67
CA ALA A 364 -25.54 13.11 3.39
C ALA A 364 -24.76 11.86 3.83
N LEU A 365 -23.89 11.34 2.96
CA LEU A 365 -23.02 10.20 3.30
C LEU A 365 -21.94 10.57 4.34
N ASP A 366 -21.42 11.79 4.31
CA ASP A 366 -20.48 12.31 5.31
C ASP A 366 -21.17 12.49 6.67
N ALA A 367 -22.44 12.89 6.67
CA ALA A 367 -23.25 13.03 7.87
C ALA A 367 -23.77 11.69 8.43
N SER A 368 -23.49 10.55 7.78
CA SER A 368 -23.95 9.22 8.20
C SER A 368 -23.00 8.61 9.25
N PRO A 369 -23.39 8.57 10.55
CA PRO A 369 -22.48 8.19 11.62
C PRO A 369 -22.10 6.71 11.58
N TYR A 370 -23.02 5.80 11.26
CA TYR A 370 -22.74 4.37 11.23
C TYR A 370 -21.91 3.95 10.01
N LEU A 371 -22.16 4.51 8.84
CA LEU A 371 -21.31 4.36 7.65
C LEU A 371 -19.88 4.83 7.96
N THR A 372 -19.74 6.01 8.57
CA THR A 372 -18.43 6.52 8.98
C THR A 372 -17.76 5.59 9.98
N ALA A 373 -18.49 5.10 10.98
CA ALA A 373 -17.99 4.13 11.96
C ALA A 373 -17.52 2.82 11.32
N LEU A 374 -18.29 2.28 10.37
CA LEU A 374 -17.96 1.08 9.61
C LEU A 374 -16.68 1.27 8.78
N ILE A 375 -16.55 2.41 8.11
CA ILE A 375 -15.35 2.73 7.32
C ILE A 375 -14.13 2.86 8.24
N LYS A 376 -14.27 3.54 9.39
CA LYS A 376 -13.18 3.65 10.38
C LYS A 376 -12.76 2.27 10.91
N GLU A 377 -13.70 1.39 11.22
CA GLU A 377 -13.39 0.02 11.67
C GLU A 377 -12.76 -0.82 10.56
N SER A 378 -13.21 -0.67 9.31
CA SER A 378 -12.60 -1.31 8.14
C SER A 378 -11.15 -0.88 7.97
N LEU A 379 -10.88 0.43 8.03
CA LEU A 379 -9.53 1.00 7.96
C LEU A 379 -8.64 0.52 9.13
N ARG A 380 -9.19 0.39 10.34
CA ARG A 380 -8.47 -0.15 11.52
C ARG A 380 -8.04 -1.61 11.31
N PHE A 381 -8.80 -2.37 10.52
CA PHE A 381 -8.48 -3.75 10.19
C PHE A 381 -7.50 -3.89 9.02
N THR A 382 -7.35 -2.86 8.18
CA THR A 382 -6.48 -2.86 6.99
C THR A 382 -5.30 -1.88 7.02
N PRO A 383 -4.60 -1.65 8.17
CA PRO A 383 -3.40 -0.83 8.15
C PRO A 383 -2.33 -1.53 7.30
N PRO A 384 -1.51 -0.78 6.54
CA PRO A 384 -0.35 -1.37 5.87
C PRO A 384 0.51 -2.16 6.88
N PRO A 385 0.77 -3.46 6.66
CA PRO A 385 1.46 -4.33 7.63
C PRO A 385 2.95 -4.00 7.79
N GLY A 386 3.55 -3.32 6.80
CA GLY A 386 4.95 -2.91 6.82
C GLY A 386 5.29 -1.91 7.94
N ARG A 387 6.59 -1.65 8.10
CA ARG A 387 7.11 -0.67 9.06
C ARG A 387 7.16 0.73 8.45
N LEU A 388 6.90 1.74 9.27
CA LEU A 388 7.14 3.13 8.95
C LEU A 388 8.48 3.57 9.54
N SER A 389 9.45 3.78 8.67
CA SER A 389 10.81 4.16 9.06
C SER A 389 11.06 5.66 8.90
N ARG A 390 11.73 6.26 9.88
CA ARG A 390 12.26 7.63 9.85
C ARG A 390 13.72 7.64 10.30
N TYR A 391 14.48 8.61 9.83
CA TYR A 391 15.81 8.90 10.37
C TYR A 391 16.10 10.40 10.31
N ASN A 392 16.90 10.87 11.26
CA ASN A 392 17.43 12.23 11.26
C ASN A 392 18.85 12.21 10.67
N PRO A 393 19.13 12.92 9.57
CA PRO A 393 20.44 12.88 8.95
C PRO A 393 21.52 13.64 9.72
N THR A 394 21.15 14.55 10.63
CA THR A 394 22.09 15.53 11.22
C THR A 394 22.11 15.53 12.74
N GLU A 395 20.98 15.26 13.40
CA GLU A 395 20.87 15.36 14.86
C GLU A 395 20.72 13.98 15.51
N VAL A 396 21.04 13.93 16.81
CA VAL A 396 20.83 12.76 17.65
C VAL A 396 19.35 12.63 17.97
N GLU A 397 18.78 11.44 17.77
CA GLU A 397 17.42 11.13 18.23
C GLU A 397 17.47 10.52 19.62
N HIS A 398 16.48 10.84 20.45
CA HIS A 398 16.39 10.33 21.82
C HIS A 398 15.14 9.47 21.99
N TYR A 399 15.26 8.41 22.79
CA TYR A 399 14.12 7.66 23.31
C TYR A 399 14.44 7.21 24.73
N LYS A 400 13.76 7.79 25.72
CA LYS A 400 14.04 7.55 27.15
C LYS A 400 15.54 7.73 27.44
N ASN A 401 16.22 6.68 27.88
CA ASN A 401 17.64 6.63 28.20
C ASN A 401 18.55 6.24 27.01
N TYR A 402 17.99 6.11 25.81
CA TYR A 402 18.74 5.82 24.59
C TYR A 402 18.98 7.09 23.77
N SER A 403 20.17 7.19 23.20
CA SER A 403 20.56 8.23 22.24
C SER A 403 21.03 7.56 20.96
N PHE A 404 20.43 7.93 19.84
CA PHE A 404 20.71 7.37 18.53
C PHE A 404 21.48 8.37 17.69
N PRO A 405 22.67 8.02 17.19
CA PRO A 405 23.45 8.93 16.35
C PRO A 405 22.71 9.26 15.05
N PRO A 406 23.06 10.38 14.39
CA PRO A 406 22.52 10.73 13.09
C PRO A 406 22.60 9.57 12.09
N GLY A 407 21.54 9.41 11.29
CA GLY A 407 21.39 8.33 10.32
C GLY A 407 20.87 7.01 10.90
N THR A 408 20.62 6.90 12.21
CA THR A 408 19.95 5.73 12.78
C THR A 408 18.50 5.65 12.28
N VAL A 409 18.10 4.50 11.75
CA VAL A 409 16.72 4.27 11.30
C VAL A 409 15.86 3.86 12.50
N ILE A 410 14.77 4.58 12.71
CA ILE A 410 13.79 4.32 13.75
C ILE A 410 12.47 3.97 13.07
N SER A 411 11.98 2.77 13.35
CA SER A 411 10.80 2.17 12.73
C SER A 411 9.68 1.99 13.75
N THR A 412 8.44 2.08 13.29
CA THR A 412 7.23 1.72 14.06
C THR A 412 6.21 1.04 13.13
N SER A 413 5.12 0.49 13.68
CA SER A 413 4.15 -0.30 12.91
C SER A 413 2.71 0.17 13.15
N LEU A 414 2.03 0.57 12.07
CA LEU A 414 0.61 0.93 12.09
C LEU A 414 -0.27 -0.25 12.51
N SER A 415 0.08 -1.46 12.06
CA SER A 415 -0.62 -2.71 12.39
C SER A 415 -0.61 -3.02 13.88
N MET A 416 0.48 -2.70 14.59
CA MET A 416 0.55 -2.87 16.04
C MET A 416 -0.31 -1.85 16.77
N VAL A 417 -0.30 -0.58 16.36
CA VAL A 417 -1.16 0.47 16.94
C VAL A 417 -2.64 0.19 16.71
N SER A 418 -3.01 -0.29 15.52
CA SER A 418 -4.41 -0.54 15.15
C SER A 418 -5.03 -1.74 15.87
N ARG A 419 -4.22 -2.54 16.57
CA ARG A 419 -4.60 -3.72 17.34
C ARG A 419 -4.14 -3.69 18.80
N ASP A 420 -3.60 -2.56 19.27
CA ASP A 420 -3.10 -2.45 20.63
C ASP A 420 -4.25 -2.50 21.66
N PRO A 421 -4.29 -3.48 22.57
CA PRO A 421 -5.37 -3.60 23.56
C PRO A 421 -5.45 -2.42 24.53
N SER A 422 -4.36 -1.65 24.72
CA SER A 422 -4.37 -0.43 25.54
C SER A 422 -5.19 0.71 24.92
N ILE A 423 -5.38 0.68 23.60
CA ILE A 423 -6.23 1.64 22.86
C ILE A 423 -7.62 1.05 22.64
N TRP A 424 -7.68 -0.18 22.13
CA TRP A 424 -8.93 -0.76 21.59
C TRP A 424 -9.67 -1.65 22.58
N GLY A 425 -9.12 -1.88 23.77
CA GLY A 425 -9.69 -2.72 24.82
C GLY A 425 -9.39 -4.21 24.61
N SER A 426 -9.99 -5.05 25.48
CA SER A 426 -9.83 -6.51 25.43
C SER A 426 -10.37 -7.16 24.16
N ASP A 427 -11.20 -6.45 23.41
CA ASP A 427 -11.80 -6.88 22.16
C ASP A 427 -11.16 -6.21 20.93
N ALA A 428 -9.88 -5.81 21.02
CA ALA A 428 -9.12 -5.21 19.93
C ALA A 428 -9.19 -5.99 18.61
N GLU A 429 -9.36 -7.31 18.68
CA GLU A 429 -9.48 -8.18 17.51
C GLU A 429 -10.90 -8.30 16.93
N ALA A 430 -11.92 -7.81 17.63
CA ALA A 430 -13.31 -7.88 17.19
C ALA A 430 -13.67 -6.71 16.27
N PHE A 431 -14.29 -7.01 15.13
CA PHE A 431 -14.82 -6.03 14.21
C PHE A 431 -16.11 -5.44 14.77
N ARG A 432 -16.04 -4.24 15.37
CA ARG A 432 -17.18 -3.58 16.03
C ARG A 432 -17.24 -2.10 15.66
N PRO A 433 -17.98 -1.72 14.59
CA PRO A 433 -18.19 -0.32 14.23
C PRO A 433 -18.74 0.53 15.38
N GLU A 434 -19.55 -0.05 16.27
CA GLU A 434 -20.17 0.66 17.40
C GLU A 434 -19.17 1.38 18.30
N ARG A 435 -17.90 0.94 18.37
CA ARG A 435 -16.88 1.60 19.21
C ARG A 435 -16.63 3.06 18.82
N TRP A 436 -16.87 3.43 17.56
CA TRP A 436 -16.61 4.76 17.02
C TRP A 436 -17.71 5.78 17.33
N ILE A 437 -18.90 5.29 17.71
CA ILE A 437 -20.09 6.09 18.01
C ILE A 437 -20.59 5.85 19.45
N GLY A 438 -19.97 4.92 20.17
CA GLY A 438 -20.24 4.62 21.56
C GLY A 438 -19.50 5.55 22.51
N LYS A 439 -19.67 5.29 23.81
CA LYS A 439 -19.05 6.08 24.90
C LYS A 439 -17.52 6.05 24.84
N GLU A 440 -16.95 4.99 24.28
CA GLU A 440 -15.51 4.84 24.11
C GLU A 440 -14.89 5.95 23.24
N ASN A 441 -15.68 6.56 22.36
CA ASN A 441 -15.26 7.62 21.45
C ASN A 441 -16.06 8.93 21.61
N GLU A 442 -16.71 9.16 22.75
CA GLU A 442 -17.58 10.32 22.97
C GLU A 442 -16.86 11.66 22.74
N ASP A 443 -15.56 11.73 23.06
CA ASP A 443 -14.70 12.89 22.83
C ASP A 443 -13.82 12.78 21.56
N GLY A 444 -14.11 11.82 20.66
CA GLY A 444 -13.26 11.54 19.50
C GLY A 444 -11.86 10.98 19.85
N LYS A 445 -11.67 10.47 21.08
CA LYS A 445 -10.37 9.97 21.59
C LYS A 445 -9.75 8.87 20.72
N LEU A 446 -10.56 8.04 20.07
CA LEU A 446 -10.10 6.96 19.19
C LEU A 446 -9.70 7.48 17.81
N ASP A 447 -10.20 8.65 17.37
CA ASP A 447 -9.96 9.17 16.02
C ASP A 447 -8.48 9.45 15.77
N GLN A 448 -7.74 9.87 16.81
CA GLN A 448 -6.29 10.03 16.72
C GLN A 448 -5.56 8.70 16.49
N TRP A 449 -6.17 7.56 16.80
CA TRP A 449 -5.58 6.23 16.66
C TRP A 449 -6.01 5.53 15.36
N LEU A 450 -6.82 6.19 14.52
CA LEU A 450 -7.05 5.78 13.14
C LEU A 450 -5.83 6.10 12.27
N VAL A 451 -4.80 5.26 12.37
CA VAL A 451 -3.47 5.53 11.82
C VAL A 451 -3.23 4.95 10.42
N SER A 452 -4.25 4.37 9.77
CA SER A 452 -4.12 3.68 8.48
C SER A 452 -3.61 4.58 7.35
N PHE A 453 -3.77 5.90 7.48
CA PHE A 453 -3.23 6.90 6.57
C PHE A 453 -1.87 7.48 7.00
N SER A 454 -1.22 6.93 8.03
CA SER A 454 -0.05 7.54 8.71
C SER A 454 -0.39 8.92 9.32
N LYS A 455 0.61 9.59 9.91
CA LYS A 455 0.51 10.94 10.50
C LYS A 455 1.62 11.88 10.01
N GLY A 456 1.43 13.16 10.34
CA GLY A 456 2.44 14.22 10.22
C GLY A 456 2.83 14.55 8.80
N THR A 457 4.11 14.87 8.60
CA THR A 457 4.61 15.38 7.31
C THR A 457 4.43 14.43 6.13
N ARG A 458 4.27 13.13 6.38
CA ARG A 458 4.10 12.09 5.36
C ARG A 458 2.76 11.35 5.46
N VAL A 459 1.72 12.04 5.94
CA VAL A 459 0.34 11.54 5.87
C VAL A 459 -0.05 11.24 4.42
N CYS A 460 -0.92 10.24 4.24
CA CYS A 460 -1.34 9.74 2.93
C CYS A 460 -1.77 10.88 1.99
N PRO A 461 -1.24 10.88 0.74
CA PRO A 461 -1.59 11.87 -0.25
C PRO A 461 -3.07 12.06 -0.54
N GLY A 462 -3.77 10.93 -0.63
CA GLY A 462 -5.13 10.81 -1.12
C GLY A 462 -6.15 10.57 -0.02
N LEU A 463 -5.86 10.97 1.23
CA LEU A 463 -6.76 10.76 2.37
C LEU A 463 -8.20 11.22 2.07
N GLU A 464 -8.36 12.45 1.54
CA GLU A 464 -9.68 13.01 1.23
C GLU A 464 -10.39 12.24 0.11
N LEU A 465 -9.66 11.84 -0.93
CA LEU A 465 -10.22 11.07 -2.04
C LEU A 465 -10.63 9.66 -1.59
N ALA A 466 -9.81 8.99 -0.79
CA ALA A 466 -10.12 7.67 -0.25
C ALA A 466 -11.41 7.70 0.59
N TRP A 467 -11.66 8.75 1.37
CA TRP A 467 -12.92 8.89 2.11
C TRP A 467 -14.15 9.01 1.20
N VAL A 468 -14.03 9.73 0.08
CA VAL A 468 -15.09 9.80 -0.94
C VAL A 468 -15.31 8.41 -1.57
N GLU A 469 -14.22 7.74 -1.96
CA GLU A 469 -14.29 6.40 -2.55
C GLU A 469 -14.95 5.38 -1.62
N LEU A 470 -14.48 5.28 -0.38
CA LEU A 470 -15.00 4.33 0.60
C LEU A 470 -16.50 4.53 0.83
N ARG A 471 -16.94 5.78 0.99
CA ARG A 471 -18.38 6.10 1.17
C ARG A 471 -19.21 5.69 -0.02
N LEU A 472 -18.78 6.05 -1.22
CA LEU A 472 -19.53 5.75 -2.45
C LEU A 472 -19.57 4.25 -2.73
N LEU A 473 -18.46 3.52 -2.50
CA LEU A 473 -18.40 2.08 -2.68
C LEU A 473 -19.33 1.34 -1.73
N PHE A 474 -19.32 1.65 -0.43
CA PHE A 474 -20.25 1.06 0.53
C PHE A 474 -21.70 1.45 0.21
N ALA A 475 -21.97 2.72 -0.08
CA ALA A 475 -23.32 3.21 -0.37
C ALA A 475 -23.91 2.52 -1.61
N HIS A 476 -23.20 2.49 -2.74
CA HIS A 476 -23.68 1.88 -3.99
C HIS A 476 -24.00 0.39 -3.80
N ILE A 477 -23.10 -0.35 -3.17
CA ILE A 477 -23.27 -1.79 -3.05
C ILE A 477 -24.38 -2.15 -2.05
N PHE A 478 -24.41 -1.54 -0.87
CA PHE A 478 -25.39 -1.91 0.17
C PHE A 478 -26.78 -1.26 -0.01
N ARG A 479 -26.89 -0.14 -0.73
CA ARG A 479 -28.19 0.50 -1.01
C ARG A 479 -28.90 -0.07 -2.23
N LYS A 480 -28.15 -0.55 -3.24
CA LYS A 480 -28.71 -1.08 -4.49
C LYS A 480 -28.87 -2.61 -4.51
N PHE A 481 -28.19 -3.35 -3.63
CA PHE A 481 -28.22 -4.82 -3.64
C PHE A 481 -28.47 -5.43 -2.26
N ASP A 482 -29.23 -6.53 -2.26
CA ASP A 482 -29.25 -7.49 -1.17
C ASP A 482 -28.23 -8.59 -1.43
N LEU A 483 -27.34 -8.82 -0.47
CA LEU A 483 -26.08 -9.52 -0.66
C LEU A 483 -25.98 -10.72 0.27
N SER A 484 -25.45 -11.83 -0.23
CA SER A 484 -25.06 -12.99 0.59
C SER A 484 -23.79 -13.63 0.02
N ILE A 485 -22.90 -14.09 0.90
CA ILE A 485 -21.68 -14.78 0.47
C ILE A 485 -22.06 -16.08 -0.22
N ASP A 486 -21.40 -16.41 -1.33
CA ASP A 486 -21.58 -17.71 -1.96
C ASP A 486 -21.00 -18.82 -1.07
N GLU A 487 -21.87 -19.65 -0.49
CA GLU A 487 -21.45 -20.76 0.38
C GLU A 487 -20.52 -21.75 -0.35
N LYS A 488 -20.73 -21.93 -1.66
CA LYS A 488 -19.90 -22.84 -2.48
C LYS A 488 -18.47 -22.33 -2.64
N ALA A 489 -18.27 -21.02 -2.47
CA ALA A 489 -16.95 -20.42 -2.56
C ALA A 489 -16.08 -20.71 -1.33
N ASN A 490 -16.67 -21.17 -0.21
CA ASN A 490 -16.01 -21.52 1.04
C ASN A 490 -15.02 -20.45 1.54
N ILE A 491 -15.45 -19.18 1.52
CA ILE A 491 -14.63 -18.02 1.92
C ILE A 491 -14.60 -17.91 3.44
N GLY A 492 -13.39 -17.92 4.01
CA GLY A 492 -13.15 -17.70 5.43
C GLY A 492 -12.22 -16.51 5.70
N ASP A 493 -11.90 -16.32 6.98
CA ASP A 493 -10.96 -15.27 7.42
C ASP A 493 -9.60 -15.40 6.73
N ASP A 494 -9.15 -16.62 6.43
CA ASP A 494 -7.90 -16.92 5.72
C ASP A 494 -7.88 -16.42 4.26
N ASP A 495 -9.03 -16.09 3.67
CA ASP A 495 -9.17 -15.54 2.31
C ASP A 495 -9.24 -14.00 2.30
N ILE A 496 -9.61 -13.37 3.43
CA ILE A 496 -9.86 -11.93 3.49
C ILE A 496 -8.87 -11.18 4.39
N LEU A 497 -8.58 -11.72 5.57
CA LEU A 497 -7.76 -11.03 6.57
C LEU A 497 -6.28 -11.04 6.18
N THR A 498 -5.57 -10.03 6.69
CA THR A 498 -4.14 -9.88 6.44
C THR A 498 -3.37 -11.03 7.09
N TYR A 499 -2.72 -11.84 6.26
CA TYR A 499 -1.83 -12.91 6.68
C TYR A 499 -0.35 -12.54 6.41
N ARG A 500 -0.04 -11.91 5.28
CA ARG A 500 1.33 -11.57 4.86
C ARG A 500 1.44 -10.10 4.47
N ASP A 501 2.61 -9.52 4.67
CA ASP A 501 3.00 -8.22 4.14
C ASP A 501 3.21 -8.34 2.63
N GLY A 502 2.36 -7.71 1.83
CA GLY A 502 2.54 -7.50 0.40
C GLY A 502 2.65 -6.02 0.05
N PHE A 503 3.07 -5.18 1.01
CA PHE A 503 2.78 -3.75 1.17
C PHE A 503 1.35 -3.46 1.61
N THR A 504 0.37 -3.99 0.89
CA THR A 504 -1.00 -4.21 1.37
C THR A 504 -1.08 -5.56 2.07
N GLY A 505 -2.12 -5.79 2.88
CA GLY A 505 -2.33 -7.10 3.49
C GLY A 505 -2.70 -8.15 2.46
N ILE A 506 -1.93 -9.24 2.37
CA ILE A 506 -2.26 -10.41 1.54
C ILE A 506 -2.87 -11.48 2.43
N SER A 507 -3.95 -12.11 1.97
CA SER A 507 -4.59 -13.23 2.65
C SER A 507 -3.82 -14.55 2.49
N LYS A 508 -4.07 -15.53 3.36
CA LYS A 508 -3.29 -16.76 3.43
C LYS A 508 -3.42 -17.62 2.17
N ASN A 509 -4.65 -17.73 1.65
CA ASN A 509 -4.95 -18.53 0.46
C ASN A 509 -4.74 -17.77 -0.85
N TRP A 510 -4.21 -16.53 -0.78
CA TRP A 510 -4.01 -15.65 -1.94
C TRP A 510 -5.29 -15.34 -2.73
N CYS A 511 -6.45 -15.70 -2.18
CA CYS A 511 -7.77 -15.46 -2.73
C CYS A 511 -8.31 -14.16 -2.15
N GLN A 512 -7.84 -13.00 -2.60
CA GLN A 512 -8.50 -11.72 -2.29
C GLN A 512 -9.82 -11.61 -3.06
N ARG A 513 -10.72 -12.56 -2.88
CA ARG A 513 -12.00 -12.69 -3.58
C ARG A 513 -13.15 -12.65 -2.59
N LEU A 514 -14.25 -12.06 -3.00
CA LEU A 514 -15.49 -12.05 -2.25
C LEU A 514 -16.67 -12.33 -3.19
N PRO A 515 -16.81 -13.59 -3.66
CA PRO A 515 -17.95 -14.02 -4.45
C PRO A 515 -19.24 -13.96 -3.62
N VAL A 516 -20.22 -13.24 -4.14
CA VAL A 516 -21.53 -13.06 -3.51
C VAL A 516 -22.66 -13.26 -4.52
N TRP A 517 -23.81 -13.64 -4.00
CA TRP A 517 -25.09 -13.43 -4.66
C TRP A 517 -25.53 -11.98 -4.39
N ALA A 518 -25.93 -11.27 -5.44
CA ALA A 518 -26.29 -9.86 -5.36
C ALA A 518 -27.62 -9.58 -6.07
N LYS A 519 -28.70 -9.56 -5.28
CA LYS A 519 -30.05 -9.33 -5.80
C LYS A 519 -30.35 -7.82 -5.81
N PRO A 520 -30.71 -7.21 -6.96
CA PRO A 520 -31.09 -5.80 -6.98
C PRO A 520 -32.30 -5.51 -6.08
N VAL A 521 -32.24 -4.43 -5.31
CA VAL A 521 -33.35 -3.96 -4.47
C VAL A 521 -34.25 -3.04 -5.29
N SER A 522 -35.58 -3.15 -5.12
CA SER A 522 -36.53 -2.18 -5.68
C SER A 522 -36.44 -0.85 -4.96
N SER A 523 -36.37 0.25 -5.73
CA SER A 523 -36.31 1.68 -5.35
C SER A 523 -36.38 1.99 -3.86
#